data_AF-A0A655ZPI1-F1
#
_entry.id   AF-A0A655ZPI1-F1
#
_cell.length_a   1.000
_cell.length_b   1.000
_cell.length_c   1.000
_cell.angle_alpha   90.00
_cell.angle_beta   90.00
_cell.angle_gamma   90.00
#
_symmetry.space_group_name_H-M   'P 1'
#
loop_
_entity.id
_entity.type
_entity.pdbx_description
1 polymer ?
#
loop_
_entity_poly.entity_id
_entity_poly.type
_entity_poly.pdbx_seq_one_letter_code
_entity_poly.pdbx_strand_id
1 'polypeptide(L)'
;MQSLLSHDWPGNVRELRNAAERYVLLGKLAQFAESHEPKSKLLGLNEQVAEFEKSLLEQTLIECGGSIKATMERLHLPRKTLYDKMQKYQLDKESYKP
;
A
#
# COMPACT_ATOMS: atom_id res chain seq x y z
N MET A 1 13.99 2.96 -27.79
CA MET A 1 14.85 1.92 -27.17
C MET A 1 16.28 2.39 -26.89
N GLN A 2 16.81 3.41 -27.58
CA GLN A 2 18.21 3.86 -27.40
C GLN A 2 18.44 4.96 -26.35
N SER A 3 17.41 5.68 -25.88
CA SER A 3 17.58 6.74 -24.86
C SER A 3 17.66 6.26 -23.41
N LEU A 4 17.57 4.95 -23.16
CA LEU A 4 17.70 4.37 -21.80
C LEU A 4 19.16 4.12 -21.39
N LEU A 5 20.10 4.13 -22.33
CA LEU A 5 21.50 3.73 -22.12
C LEU A 5 22.48 4.91 -21.93
N SER A 6 22.00 6.16 -22.08
CA SER A 6 22.85 7.35 -22.10
C SER A 6 22.76 8.20 -20.83
N HIS A 7 22.46 7.61 -19.68
CA HIS A 7 22.57 8.31 -18.39
C HIS A 7 23.41 7.49 -17.43
N ASP A 8 24.50 8.11 -16.96
CA ASP A 8 25.32 7.63 -15.87
C ASP A 8 24.55 7.91 -14.59
N TRP A 9 23.81 6.91 -14.11
CA TRP A 9 22.99 7.02 -12.90
C TRP A 9 23.93 6.92 -11.69
N PRO A 10 24.20 8.02 -10.96
CA PRO A 10 25.10 7.98 -9.83
C PRO A 10 24.31 7.48 -8.62
N GLY A 11 24.07 6.17 -8.58
CA GLY A 11 23.48 5.47 -7.46
C GLY A 11 21.95 5.51 -7.39
N ASN A 12 21.33 4.35 -7.59
CA ASN A 12 20.84 3.48 -6.51
C ASN A 12 19.61 2.71 -7.02
N VAL A 13 19.63 1.38 -6.89
CA VAL A 13 18.61 0.39 -7.34
C VAL A 13 17.15 0.76 -6.96
N ARG A 14 16.96 1.71 -6.04
CA ARG A 14 15.68 2.33 -5.68
C ARG A 14 15.01 3.06 -6.85
N GLU A 15 15.75 3.73 -7.73
CA GLU A 15 15.16 4.45 -8.86
C GLU A 15 14.67 3.51 -9.96
N LEU A 16 15.45 2.46 -10.25
CA LEU A 16 15.04 1.39 -11.16
C LEU A 16 13.81 0.65 -10.62
N ARG A 17 13.78 0.38 -9.30
CA ARG A 17 12.61 -0.21 -8.64
C ARG A 17 11.41 0.72 -8.68
N ASN A 18 11.55 2.00 -8.39
CA ASN A 18 10.45 2.97 -8.46
C ASN A 18 9.90 3.07 -9.89
N ALA A 19 10.76 3.00 -10.91
CA ALA A 19 10.34 3.00 -12.31
C ALA A 19 9.57 1.70 -12.67
N ALA A 20 10.05 0.54 -12.22
CA ALA A 20 9.38 -0.74 -12.43
C ALA A 20 8.05 -0.84 -11.66
N GLU A 21 8.01 -0.37 -10.41
CA GLU A 21 6.81 -0.28 -9.57
C GLU A 21 5.77 0.64 -10.24
N ARG A 22 6.17 1.81 -10.74
CA ARG A 22 5.27 2.70 -11.49
C ARG A 22 4.69 2.04 -12.74
N TYR A 23 5.49 1.25 -13.47
CA TYR A 23 5.03 0.58 -14.69
C TYR A 23 4.03 -0.54 -14.40
N VAL A 24 4.28 -1.33 -13.36
CA VAL A 24 3.34 -2.37 -12.89
C VAL A 24 2.07 -1.73 -12.33
N LEU A 25 2.19 -0.66 -11.53
CA LEU A 25 1.02 0.08 -11.03
C LEU A 25 0.18 0.65 -12.17
N LEU A 26 0.80 1.27 -13.18
CA LEU A 26 0.08 1.85 -14.30
C LEU A 26 -0.63 0.78 -15.15
N GLY A 27 0.03 -0.36 -15.39
CA GLY A 27 -0.59 -1.51 -16.06
C GLY A 27 -1.74 -2.13 -15.26
N LYS A 28 -1.62 -2.15 -13.93
CA LYS A 28 -2.68 -2.63 -13.02
C LYS A 28 -3.84 -1.63 -12.91
N LEU A 29 -3.55 -0.34 -12.89
CA LEU A 29 -4.54 0.75 -12.90
C LEU A 29 -5.37 0.75 -14.18
N ALA A 30 -4.76 0.45 -15.33
CA ALA A 30 -5.49 0.28 -16.59
C ALA A 30 -6.50 -0.88 -16.52
N GLN A 31 -6.13 -2.00 -15.88
CA GLN A 31 -7.04 -3.14 -15.66
C GLN A 31 -8.14 -2.84 -14.63
N PHE A 32 -7.84 -2.03 -13.62
CA PHE A 32 -8.85 -1.58 -12.64
C PHE A 32 -9.83 -0.54 -13.21
N ALA A 33 -9.38 0.29 -14.15
CA ALA A 33 -10.22 1.31 -14.79
C ALA A 33 -11.39 0.73 -15.59
N GLU A 34 -11.30 -0.53 -16.04
CA GLU A 34 -12.40 -1.23 -16.72
C GLU A 34 -13.48 -1.77 -15.76
N SER A 35 -13.23 -1.80 -14.43
CA SER A 35 -14.07 -2.56 -13.49
C SER A 35 -14.76 -1.74 -12.39
N HIS A 36 -14.67 -0.41 -12.36
CA HIS A 36 -15.29 0.36 -11.29
C HIS A 36 -16.09 1.58 -11.79
N GLU A 37 -17.41 1.43 -11.74
CA GLU A 37 -18.40 2.52 -11.78
C GLU A 37 -17.99 3.70 -10.88
N PRO A 38 -18.06 4.95 -11.37
CA PRO A 38 -17.47 6.10 -10.70
C PRO A 38 -18.41 6.63 -9.62
N LYS A 39 -18.40 6.03 -8.43
CA LYS A 39 -18.84 6.72 -7.20
C LYS A 39 -17.69 7.52 -6.58
N SER A 40 -16.99 8.29 -7.40
CA SER A 40 -15.94 9.18 -6.89
C SER A 40 -16.59 10.48 -6.42
N LYS A 41 -17.00 10.52 -5.14
CA LYS A 41 -16.77 11.75 -4.38
C LYS A 41 -15.29 12.05 -4.60
N LEU A 42 -14.96 13.25 -5.07
CA LEU A 42 -13.57 13.68 -5.28
C LEU A 42 -12.84 13.71 -3.92
N LEU A 43 -12.49 12.54 -3.41
CA LEU A 43 -11.71 12.37 -2.21
C LEU A 43 -10.32 12.88 -2.52
N GLY A 44 -9.81 13.78 -1.68
CA GLY A 44 -8.44 14.26 -1.80
C GLY A 44 -7.44 13.09 -1.73
N LEU A 45 -6.23 13.29 -2.26
CA LEU A 45 -5.16 12.28 -2.23
C LEU A 45 -4.99 11.65 -0.84
N ASN A 46 -5.10 12.46 0.22
CA ASN A 46 -5.01 12.00 1.60
C ASN A 46 -6.09 10.99 2.00
N GLU A 47 -7.33 11.17 1.55
CA GLU A 47 -8.43 10.23 1.84
C GLU A 47 -8.26 8.92 1.06
N GLN A 48 -7.87 9.00 -0.22
CA GLN A 48 -7.65 7.79 -1.02
C GLN A 48 -6.48 6.95 -0.46
N VAL A 49 -5.39 7.62 -0.04
CA VAL A 49 -4.28 6.95 0.64
C VAL A 49 -4.74 6.36 1.97
N ALA A 50 -5.58 7.06 2.73
CA ALA A 50 -6.11 6.56 4.00
C ALA A 50 -6.99 5.31 3.83
N GLU A 51 -7.87 5.27 2.81
CA GLU A 51 -8.69 4.09 2.52
C GLU A 51 -7.84 2.90 2.07
N PHE A 52 -6.83 3.15 1.23
CA PHE A 52 -5.90 2.12 0.80
C PHE A 52 -5.08 1.58 1.99
N GLU A 53 -4.53 2.46 2.83
CA GLU A 53 -3.80 2.06 4.03
C GLU A 53 -4.66 1.22 4.98
N LYS A 54 -5.92 1.64 5.20
CA LYS A 54 -6.88 0.91 6.03
C LYS A 54 -7.13 -0.48 5.48
N SER A 55 -7.45 -0.59 4.19
CA SER A 55 -7.73 -1.87 3.53
C SER A 55 -6.55 -2.84 3.61
N LEU A 56 -5.32 -2.32 3.40
CA LEU A 56 -4.09 -3.10 3.50
C LEU A 56 -3.85 -3.62 4.93
N LEU A 57 -4.08 -2.77 5.94
CA LEU A 57 -3.97 -3.16 7.34
C LEU A 57 -4.97 -4.24 7.72
N GLU A 58 -6.24 -4.09 7.32
CA GLU A 58 -7.29 -5.06 7.58
C GLU A 58 -6.98 -6.42 6.95
N GLN A 59 -6.61 -6.45 5.67
CA GLN A 59 -6.24 -7.67 4.99
C GLN A 59 -5.09 -8.38 5.70
N THR A 60 -4.05 -7.63 6.08
CA THR A 60 -2.89 -8.21 6.75
C THR A 60 -3.25 -8.72 8.15
N LEU A 61 -4.11 -8.01 8.89
CA LEU A 61 -4.59 -8.45 10.21
C LEU A 61 -5.40 -9.75 10.10
N ILE A 62 -6.25 -9.88 9.08
CA ILE A 62 -7.02 -11.11 8.79
C ILE A 62 -6.06 -12.26 8.46
N GLU A 63 -5.13 -12.06 7.53
CA GLU A 63 -4.13 -13.09 7.14
C GLU A 63 -3.26 -13.54 8.32
N CYS A 64 -3.01 -12.65 9.28
CA CYS A 64 -2.21 -12.91 10.47
C CYS A 64 -3.05 -13.35 11.69
N GLY A 65 -4.38 -13.52 11.55
CA GLY A 65 -5.28 -13.91 12.64
C GLY A 65 -5.26 -12.96 13.84
N GLY A 66 -5.15 -11.65 13.60
CA GLY A 66 -5.08 -10.62 14.65
C GLY A 66 -3.73 -10.56 15.39
N SER A 67 -2.70 -11.26 14.90
CA SER A 67 -1.36 -11.23 15.50
C SER A 67 -0.61 -9.94 15.13
N ILE A 68 -0.55 -9.00 16.08
CA ILE A 68 0.16 -7.72 15.94
C ILE A 68 1.63 -7.91 15.54
N LYS A 69 2.31 -8.90 16.11
CA LYS A 69 3.72 -9.16 15.81
C LYS A 69 3.91 -9.57 14.34
N ALA A 70 3.09 -10.49 13.86
CA ALA A 70 3.15 -10.96 12.47
C ALA A 70 2.78 -9.83 11.49
N THR A 71 1.77 -9.02 11.83
CA THR A 71 1.40 -7.84 11.03
C THR A 71 2.53 -6.80 10.96
N MET A 72 3.24 -6.55 12.06
CA MET A 72 4.41 -5.68 12.07
C MET A 72 5.52 -6.19 11.14
N GLU A 73 5.83 -7.49 11.22
CA GLU A 73 6.88 -8.11 10.40
C GLU A 73 6.51 -8.08 8.92
N ARG A 74 5.25 -8.34 8.58
CA ARG A 74 4.76 -8.39 7.19
C ARG A 74 4.66 -7.01 6.54
N LEU A 75 4.28 -5.99 7.29
CA LEU A 75 4.20 -4.61 6.78
C LEU A 75 5.49 -3.83 7.00
N HIS A 76 6.50 -4.43 7.64
CA HIS A 76 7.73 -3.76 8.05
C HIS A 76 7.48 -2.46 8.84
N LEU A 77 6.48 -2.47 9.71
CA LEU A 77 6.07 -1.31 10.50
C LEU A 77 6.60 -1.37 11.94
N PRO A 78 7.11 -0.25 12.48
CA PRO A 78 7.35 -0.13 13.91
C PRO A 78 6.05 -0.33 14.70
N ARG A 79 6.16 -0.91 15.90
CA ARG A 79 5.02 -1.17 16.78
C ARG A 79 4.15 0.08 16.98
N LYS A 80 4.78 1.21 17.30
CA LYS A 80 4.09 2.48 17.55
C LYS A 80 3.28 2.93 16.32
N THR A 81 3.89 2.91 15.14
CA THR A 81 3.22 3.28 13.88
C THR A 81 2.03 2.39 13.56
N LEU A 82 2.14 1.08 13.83
CA LEU A 82 1.01 0.17 13.66
C LEU A 82 -0.14 0.52 14.60
N TYR A 83 0.13 0.74 15.88
CA TYR A 83 -0.90 1.15 16.84
C TYR A 83 -1.53 2.50 16.49
N ASP A 84 -0.73 3.50 16.10
CA ASP A 84 -1.23 4.81 15.68
C ASP A 84 -2.16 4.69 14.46
N LYS A 85 -1.81 3.84 13.47
CA LYS A 85 -2.67 3.58 12.30
C LYS A 85 -3.92 2.80 12.66
N MET A 86 -3.82 1.77 13.51
CA MET A 86 -4.97 1.02 14.00
C MET A 86 -5.95 1.92 14.76
N GLN A 87 -5.45 2.80 15.62
CA GLN A 87 -6.27 3.78 16.33
C GLN A 87 -6.89 4.81 15.38
N LYS A 88 -6.13 5.32 14.40
CA LYS A 88 -6.62 6.26 13.38
C LYS A 88 -7.78 5.66 12.58
N TYR A 89 -7.71 4.38 12.24
CA TYR A 89 -8.70 3.68 11.42
C TYR A 89 -9.74 2.87 12.23
N GLN A 90 -9.71 2.98 13.57
CA GLN A 90 -10.55 2.21 14.51
C GLN A 90 -10.52 0.69 14.24
N LEU A 91 -9.33 0.14 14.01
CA LEU A 91 -9.11 -1.29 13.80
C LEU A 91 -8.77 -1.95 15.13
N ASP A 92 -9.62 -2.88 15.58
CA ASP A 92 -9.41 -3.63 16.81
C ASP A 92 -8.85 -5.02 16.52
N LYS A 93 -7.72 -5.34 17.17
CA LYS A 93 -7.04 -6.64 17.00
C LYS A 93 -7.92 -7.84 17.38
N GLU A 94 -8.92 -7.63 18.24
CA GLU A 94 -9.79 -8.68 18.74
C GLU A 94 -10.87 -9.05 17.73
N SER A 95 -11.23 -8.13 16.84
CA SER A 95 -12.19 -8.38 15.75
C SER A 95 -11.64 -9.30 14.65
N TYR A 96 -10.33 -9.53 14.63
CA TYR A 96 -9.63 -10.32 13.60
C TYR A 96 -9.02 -11.62 14.14
N LYS A 97 -9.32 -11.98 15.39
CA LYS A 97 -8.97 -13.30 15.95
C LYS A 97 -10.13 -14.27 15.69
N PRO A 98 -9.83 -15.53 15.30
CA PRO A 98 -10.84 -16.59 15.22
C PRO A 98 -11.35 -17.02 16.60
#